data_AF-A0A2E7MC78-F1
#
_entry.id   AF-A0A2E7MC78-F1
#
_cell.length_a   1.000
_cell.length_b   1.000
_cell.length_c   1.000
_cell.angle_alpha   90.00
_cell.angle_beta   90.00
_cell.angle_gamma   90.00
#
_symmetry.space_group_name_H-M   'P 1'
#
loop_
_entity.id
_entity.type
_entity.pdbx_description
1 polymer ?
#
loop_
_entity_poly.entity_id
_entity_poly.type
_entity_poly.pdbx_seq_one_letter_code
_entity_poly.pdbx_strand_id
1 'polypeptide(L)'
;MLDHGSRLEIGGELVIRDCKDCGADYRVPVAEQDWCAAQGISLPRRCPTCRAERRGINDERCSCAICGVTFDYPREFALLVATLGLPAPQRCPAGCTEEDEELVEPALSPTDRSLADLWGQVYDQLAPVDQPVIRRLPREPEELFKPDMGRSKVDDAAGPQFDDVPSPDALFQGLGVPSGSSKS
;
A
#
# COMPACT_ATOMS: atom_id res chain seq x y z
N MET A 1 -8.71 -19.12 -35.80
CA MET A 1 -8.98 -17.68 -36.05
C MET A 1 -9.35 -17.09 -34.70
N LEU A 2 -8.56 -16.27 -34.01
CA LEU A 2 -7.39 -15.46 -34.34
C LEU A 2 -6.42 -15.48 -33.14
N ASP A 3 -5.12 -15.45 -33.41
CA ASP A 3 -4.00 -15.41 -32.46
C ASP A 3 -3.99 -14.10 -31.65
N HIS A 4 -4.05 -14.19 -30.31
CA HIS A 4 -3.77 -13.08 -29.40
C HIS A 4 -2.27 -13.05 -29.09
N GLY A 5 -1.48 -12.54 -30.01
CA GLY A 5 -0.03 -12.40 -29.87
C GLY A 5 0.45 -11.07 -30.41
N SER A 6 -0.02 -9.95 -29.84
CA SER A 6 0.52 -8.62 -30.16
C SER A 6 1.94 -8.49 -29.59
N ARG A 7 2.88 -8.89 -30.43
CA ARG A 7 4.32 -8.63 -30.43
C ARG A 7 4.59 -7.17 -30.07
N LEU A 8 5.11 -6.94 -28.86
CA LEU A 8 5.63 -5.64 -28.40
C LEU A 8 6.86 -5.30 -29.25
N GLU A 9 6.68 -4.44 -30.25
CA GLU A 9 7.80 -3.84 -30.96
C GLU A 9 8.42 -2.76 -30.06
N ILE A 10 9.48 -3.15 -29.35
CA ILE A 10 10.31 -2.24 -28.55
C ILE A 10 11.14 -1.41 -29.53
N GLY A 11 10.54 -0.33 -30.04
CA GLY A 11 11.15 0.59 -30.99
C GLY A 11 10.54 1.98 -30.92
N GLY A 12 10.15 2.44 -29.72
CA GLY A 12 9.59 3.77 -29.52
C GLY A 12 10.66 4.85 -29.69
N GLU A 13 10.53 5.66 -30.73
CA GLU A 13 11.38 6.83 -30.96
C GLU A 13 11.36 7.77 -29.75
N LEU A 14 12.53 8.26 -29.37
CA LEU A 14 12.69 9.12 -28.20
C LEU A 14 12.23 10.54 -28.55
N VAL A 15 11.02 10.91 -28.15
CA VAL A 15 10.50 12.26 -28.40
C VAL A 15 11.03 13.22 -27.33
N ILE A 16 11.83 14.20 -27.75
CA ILE A 16 12.30 15.33 -26.93
C ILE A 16 11.44 16.54 -27.23
N ARG A 17 10.98 17.25 -26.19
CA ARG A 17 10.15 18.46 -26.30
C ARG A 17 10.66 19.57 -25.38
N ASP A 18 10.43 20.80 -25.79
CA ASP A 18 10.63 22.01 -25.00
C ASP A 18 9.48 22.22 -24.00
N CYS A 19 9.81 22.52 -22.74
CA CYS A 19 8.82 22.84 -21.73
C CYS A 19 8.33 24.29 -21.88
N LYS A 20 7.00 24.49 -21.99
CA LYS A 20 6.40 25.83 -22.08
C LYS A 20 6.69 26.75 -20.89
N ASP A 21 6.91 26.19 -19.70
CA ASP A 21 7.05 26.99 -18.47
C ASP A 21 8.54 27.26 -18.14
N CYS A 22 9.37 26.22 -18.08
CA CYS A 22 10.79 26.38 -17.74
C CYS A 22 11.73 26.49 -18.95
N GLY A 23 11.25 26.24 -20.17
CA GLY A 23 12.06 26.26 -21.40
C GLY A 23 13.03 25.09 -21.55
N ALA A 24 13.13 24.18 -20.57
CA ALA A 24 14.04 23.05 -20.63
C ALA A 24 13.53 21.95 -21.57
N ASP A 25 14.45 21.30 -22.28
CA ASP A 25 14.16 20.11 -23.05
C ASP A 25 13.94 18.92 -22.11
N TYR A 26 12.88 18.16 -22.36
CA TYR A 26 12.58 16.95 -21.61
C TYR A 26 12.17 15.81 -22.53
N ARG A 27 12.50 14.60 -22.10
CA ARG A 27 12.12 13.35 -22.76
C ARG A 27 10.71 12.96 -22.37
N VAL A 28 9.87 12.66 -23.36
CA VAL A 28 8.57 12.02 -23.11
C VAL A 28 8.78 10.50 -23.01
N PRO A 29 8.43 9.86 -21.87
CA PRO A 29 8.54 8.41 -21.71
C PRO A 29 7.71 7.67 -22.77
N VAL A 30 8.22 6.54 -23.30
CA VAL A 30 7.51 5.76 -24.34
C VAL A 30 6.12 5.35 -23.87
N ALA A 31 5.98 4.90 -22.62
CA ALA A 31 4.68 4.57 -22.03
C ALA A 31 3.69 5.75 -22.04
N GLU A 32 4.17 6.98 -21.84
CA GLU A 32 3.32 8.18 -21.91
C GLU A 32 2.96 8.52 -23.37
N GLN A 33 3.86 8.28 -24.31
CA GLN A 33 3.59 8.43 -25.74
C GLN A 33 2.51 7.46 -26.22
N ASP A 34 2.66 6.17 -25.88
CA ASP A 34 1.72 5.11 -26.24
C ASP A 34 0.34 5.37 -25.62
N TRP A 35 0.31 5.79 -24.35
CA TRP A 35 -0.92 6.15 -23.68
C TRP A 35 -1.60 7.35 -24.34
N CYS A 36 -0.85 8.41 -24.68
CA CYS A 36 -1.41 9.56 -25.39
C CYS A 36 -1.96 9.19 -26.77
N ALA A 37 -1.23 8.34 -27.52
CA ALA A 37 -1.67 7.84 -28.83
C ALA A 37 -2.94 6.99 -28.71
N ALA A 38 -2.99 6.08 -27.74
CA ALA A 38 -4.16 5.23 -27.49
C ALA A 38 -5.40 6.03 -27.08
N GLN A 39 -5.21 7.13 -26.34
CA GLN A 39 -6.30 8.03 -25.92
C GLN A 39 -6.65 9.09 -26.98
N GLY A 40 -5.92 9.16 -28.11
CA GLY A 40 -6.14 10.18 -29.14
C GLY A 40 -5.86 11.61 -28.66
N ILE A 41 -5.02 11.78 -27.65
CA ILE A 41 -4.68 13.09 -27.06
C ILE A 41 -3.26 13.50 -27.46
N SER A 42 -3.01 14.82 -27.45
CA SER A 42 -1.68 15.35 -27.71
C SER A 42 -0.72 15.08 -26.55
N LEU A 43 0.56 14.88 -26.88
CA LEU A 43 1.65 14.82 -25.89
C LEU A 43 1.66 16.07 -24.99
N PRO A 44 2.15 15.96 -23.74
CA PRO A 44 2.24 17.09 -22.83
C PRO A 44 3.14 18.19 -23.42
N ARG A 45 2.79 19.45 -23.13
CA ARG A 45 3.57 20.66 -23.48
C ARG A 45 4.51 21.14 -22.36
N ARG A 46 4.52 20.44 -21.22
CA ARG A 46 5.25 20.81 -20.02
C ARG A 46 5.96 19.60 -19.46
N CYS A 47 7.15 19.82 -18.94
CA CYS A 47 7.93 18.78 -18.28
C CYS A 47 7.20 18.24 -17.04
N PRO A 48 7.55 17.03 -16.57
CA PRO A 48 6.98 16.44 -15.36
C PRO A 48 7.03 17.37 -14.14
N THR A 49 8.15 18.07 -13.94
CA THR A 49 8.36 18.99 -12.82
C THR A 49 7.37 20.15 -12.82
N CYS A 50 7.24 20.89 -13.93
CA CYS A 50 6.28 22.00 -14.00
C CYS A 50 4.82 21.52 -13.95
N ARG A 51 4.52 20.28 -14.39
CA ARG A 51 3.20 19.68 -14.21
C ARG A 51 2.92 19.37 -12.74
N ALA A 52 3.92 18.90 -12.00
CA ALA A 52 3.83 18.62 -10.57
C ALA A 52 3.62 19.93 -9.77
N GLU A 53 4.47 20.93 -9.99
CA GLU A 53 4.37 22.25 -9.33
C GLU A 53 2.98 22.88 -9.52
N ARG A 54 2.45 22.87 -10.75
CA ARG A 54 1.12 23.45 -11.04
C ARG A 54 -0.05 22.70 -10.41
N ARG A 55 0.14 21.43 -10.08
CA ARG A 55 -0.87 20.62 -9.39
C ARG A 55 -0.72 20.72 -7.87
N GLY A 56 0.24 21.51 -7.36
CA GLY A 56 0.56 21.56 -5.92
C GLY A 56 1.16 20.24 -5.42
N ILE A 57 1.71 19.46 -6.33
CA ILE A 57 2.29 18.13 -6.07
C ILE A 57 3.78 18.36 -5.81
N ASN A 58 4.15 18.63 -4.57
CA ASN A 58 5.55 18.82 -4.18
C ASN A 58 5.90 17.88 -3.04
N ASP A 59 7.16 17.47 -2.97
CA ASP A 59 7.68 16.76 -1.80
C ASP A 59 7.66 17.72 -0.61
N GLU A 60 7.08 17.24 0.49
CA GLU A 60 7.06 18.00 1.73
C GLU A 60 8.32 17.66 2.54
N ARG A 61 8.91 18.65 3.20
CA ARG A 61 9.98 18.39 4.16
C ARG A 61 9.38 18.25 5.54
N CYS A 62 9.59 17.09 6.15
CA CYS A 62 9.22 16.82 7.52
C CYS A 62 10.47 16.84 8.42
N SER A 63 10.30 17.23 9.68
CA SER A 63 11.35 17.15 10.70
C SER A 63 10.97 16.12 11.75
N CYS A 64 11.91 15.28 12.14
CA CYS A 64 11.69 14.36 13.24
C CYS A 64 11.55 15.11 14.58
N ALA A 65 10.52 14.79 15.35
CA ALA A 65 10.27 15.38 16.67
C ALA A 65 11.31 15.00 17.74
N ILE A 66 12.09 13.93 17.53
CA ILE A 66 13.09 13.42 18.49
C ILE A 66 14.48 13.92 18.11
N CYS A 67 15.01 13.50 16.96
CA CYS A 67 16.37 13.83 16.57
C CYS A 67 16.50 15.14 15.76
N GLY A 68 15.38 15.79 15.41
CA GLY A 68 15.39 17.02 14.61
C GLY A 68 15.79 16.86 13.15
N VAL A 69 16.16 15.64 12.72
CA VAL A 69 16.58 15.37 11.34
C VAL A 69 15.44 15.70 10.38
N THR A 70 15.74 16.53 9.39
CA THR A 70 14.85 16.83 8.27
C THR A 70 14.95 15.74 7.22
N PHE A 71 13.82 15.24 6.74
CA PHE A 71 13.74 14.25 5.68
C PHE A 71 12.69 14.64 4.66
N ASP A 72 12.91 14.19 3.42
CA ASP A 72 11.94 14.38 2.35
C ASP A 72 10.81 13.37 2.54
N TYR A 73 9.59 13.88 2.53
CA TYR A 73 8.36 13.11 2.64
C TYR A 73 7.71 13.08 1.25
N PRO A 74 7.84 11.95 0.52
CA PRO A 74 7.39 11.89 -0.86
C PRO A 74 5.90 12.17 -0.95
N ARG A 75 5.53 12.94 -1.97
CA ARG A 75 4.17 13.42 -2.16
C ARG A 75 3.12 12.31 -2.25
N GLU A 76 3.46 11.14 -2.78
CA GLU A 76 2.55 9.98 -2.83
C GLU A 76 2.10 9.56 -1.43
N PHE A 77 3.03 9.59 -0.47
CA PHE A 77 2.74 9.28 0.93
C PHE A 77 1.95 10.40 1.60
N ALA A 78 2.28 11.66 1.33
CA ALA A 78 1.53 12.80 1.87
C ALA A 78 0.05 12.77 1.44
N LEU A 79 -0.22 12.47 0.16
CA LEU A 79 -1.58 12.29 -0.33
C LEU A 79 -2.28 11.10 0.32
N LEU A 80 -1.61 9.95 0.44
CA LEU A 80 -2.18 8.77 1.07
C LEU A 80 -2.59 9.06 2.52
N VAL A 81 -1.70 9.65 3.30
CA VAL A 81 -1.94 10.02 4.70
C VAL A 81 -3.09 11.01 4.82
N ALA A 82 -3.15 12.03 3.95
CA ALA A 82 -4.26 12.97 3.91
C ALA A 82 -5.60 12.28 3.55
N THR A 83 -5.62 11.37 2.58
CA THR A 83 -6.84 10.63 2.22
C THR A 83 -7.34 9.70 3.34
N LEU A 84 -6.41 9.19 4.15
CA LEU A 84 -6.72 8.36 5.31
C LEU A 84 -7.05 9.21 6.56
N GLY A 85 -6.94 10.54 6.50
CA GLY A 85 -7.12 11.43 7.64
C GLY A 85 -6.07 11.24 8.74
N LEU A 86 -4.89 10.72 8.39
CA LEU A 86 -3.78 10.50 9.30
C LEU A 86 -2.90 11.76 9.38
N PRO A 87 -2.21 11.99 10.51
CA PRO A 87 -1.23 13.08 10.62
C PRO A 87 0.05 12.74 9.86
N ALA A 88 0.76 13.78 9.39
CA ALA A 88 2.09 13.63 8.79
C ALA A 88 3.09 12.97 9.77
N PRO A 89 4.07 12.19 9.25
CA PRO A 89 5.00 11.47 10.10
C PRO A 89 5.86 12.41 10.94
N GLN A 90 5.95 12.13 12.23
CA GLN A 90 6.76 12.88 13.20
C GLN A 90 8.13 12.24 13.46
N ARG A 91 8.43 11.10 12.83
CA ARG A 91 9.68 10.35 13.03
C ARG A 91 10.40 10.10 11.72
N CYS A 92 11.73 10.12 11.77
CA CYS A 92 12.56 9.81 10.61
C CYS A 92 12.44 8.30 10.25
N PRO A 93 12.56 7.95 8.96
CA PRO A 93 12.43 6.57 8.50
C PRO A 93 13.59 5.67 8.94
N ALA A 94 14.76 6.24 9.24
CA ALA A 94 15.93 5.50 9.71
C ALA A 94 15.80 5.00 11.16
N GLY A 95 14.76 5.42 11.88
CA GLY A 95 14.68 5.25 13.32
C GLY A 95 15.59 6.25 14.05
N CYS A 96 15.11 6.81 15.15
CA CYS A 96 15.98 7.56 16.03
C CYS A 96 16.80 6.52 16.80
N THR A 97 18.11 6.43 16.51
CA THR A 97 19.02 5.73 17.40
C THR A 97 19.12 6.60 18.65
N GLU A 98 18.29 6.29 19.63
CA GLU A 98 18.54 6.71 21.00
C GLU A 98 19.88 6.03 21.33
N GLU A 99 20.97 6.81 21.40
CA GLU A 99 22.14 6.33 22.13
C GLU A 99 21.65 6.12 23.55
N ASP A 100 21.54 4.84 23.92
CA ASP A 100 21.14 4.29 25.21
C ASP A 100 20.94 5.37 26.29
N GLU A 101 19.73 5.92 26.39
CA GLU A 101 19.28 6.50 27.65
C GLU A 101 19.22 5.32 28.61
N GLU A 102 20.31 5.18 29.37
CA GLU A 102 20.49 4.35 30.55
C GLU A 102 19.11 4.01 31.12
N LEU A 103 18.71 2.74 31.01
CA LEU A 103 17.48 2.21 31.57
C LEU A 103 17.42 2.62 33.05
N VAL A 104 16.85 3.78 33.33
CA VAL A 104 16.45 4.15 34.67
C VAL A 104 15.29 3.23 34.95
N GLU A 105 15.58 2.08 35.56
CA GLU A 105 14.56 1.21 36.11
C GLU A 105 13.62 2.11 36.90
N PRO A 106 12.35 2.28 36.50
CA PRO A 106 11.44 3.10 37.26
C PRO A 106 11.40 2.45 38.64
N ALA A 107 11.88 3.18 39.65
CA ALA A 107 11.84 2.72 41.03
C ALA A 107 10.37 2.45 41.35
N LEU A 108 9.97 1.18 41.24
CA LEU A 108 8.60 0.74 41.43
C LEU A 108 8.17 1.24 42.80
N SER A 109 7.10 2.05 42.80
CA SER A 109 6.57 2.54 44.06
C SER A 109 6.08 1.34 44.89
N PRO A 110 6.07 1.42 46.23
CA PRO A 110 5.66 0.30 47.08
C PRO A 110 4.26 -0.28 46.74
N THR A 111 3.40 0.52 46.09
CA THR A 111 2.06 0.11 45.62
C THR A 111 2.09 -0.71 44.32
N ASP A 112 3.10 -0.53 43.46
CA ASP A 112 3.24 -1.25 42.18
C ASP A 112 3.73 -2.69 42.36
N ARG A 113 4.36 -2.99 43.51
CA ARG A 113 4.69 -4.37 43.92
C ARG A 113 3.45 -5.26 43.96
N SER A 114 2.30 -4.73 44.38
CA SER A 114 1.06 -5.52 44.43
C SER A 114 0.53 -5.89 43.04
N LEU A 115 0.76 -5.06 42.03
CA LEU A 115 0.37 -5.34 40.65
C LEU A 115 1.30 -6.39 40.03
N ALA A 116 2.61 -6.29 40.25
CA ALA A 116 3.56 -7.32 39.82
C ALA A 116 3.25 -8.69 40.45
N ASP A 117 2.90 -8.71 41.74
CA ASP A 117 2.50 -9.93 42.45
C ASP A 117 1.17 -10.50 41.91
N LEU A 118 0.21 -9.64 41.56
CA LEU A 118 -1.05 -10.06 40.93
C LEU A 118 -0.84 -10.62 39.53
N TRP A 119 0.02 -10.00 38.71
CA TRP A 119 0.37 -10.54 37.40
C TRP A 119 1.13 -11.86 37.50
N GLY A 120 2.00 -12.04 38.49
CA GLY A 120 2.66 -13.31 38.79
C GLY A 120 1.66 -14.43 39.11
N GLN A 121 0.66 -14.14 39.95
CA GLN A 121 -0.40 -15.09 40.29
C GLN A 121 -1.30 -15.47 39.10
N VAL A 122 -1.52 -14.54 38.16
CA VAL A 122 -2.25 -14.81 36.92
C VAL A 122 -1.41 -15.65 35.97
N TYR A 123 -0.11 -15.38 35.85
CA TYR A 123 0.79 -16.14 34.98
C TYR A 123 0.98 -17.59 35.44
N ASP A 124 1.09 -17.83 36.76
CA ASP A 124 1.19 -19.18 37.31
C ASP A 124 -0.09 -20.01 37.12
N GLN A 125 -1.26 -19.36 37.06
CA GLN A 125 -2.53 -20.02 36.74
C GLN A 125 -2.70 -20.34 35.25
N LEU A 126 -1.84 -19.78 34.39
CA LEU A 126 -1.93 -19.92 32.92
C LEU A 126 -0.92 -20.90 32.31
N ALA A 127 -0.12 -21.62 33.10
CA ALA A 127 0.75 -22.68 32.57
C ALA A 127 0.38 -24.06 33.15
N PRO A 128 0.30 -25.14 32.33
CA PRO A 128 0.92 -25.30 31.01
C PRO A 128 -0.12 -25.50 29.91
N VAL A 129 -0.26 -24.54 29.00
CA VAL A 129 -0.79 -24.85 27.67
C VAL A 129 0.39 -25.43 26.88
N ASP A 130 0.23 -26.66 26.40
CA ASP A 130 1.15 -27.34 25.48
C ASP A 130 1.78 -26.32 24.54
N GLN A 131 3.12 -26.19 24.62
CA GLN A 131 3.84 -25.42 23.62
C GLN A 131 3.40 -25.96 22.25
N PRO A 132 2.85 -25.14 21.35
CA PRO A 132 2.64 -25.61 19.99
C PRO A 132 4.03 -26.01 19.52
N VAL A 133 4.21 -27.29 19.20
CA VAL A 133 5.44 -27.80 18.61
C VAL A 133 5.71 -26.92 17.40
N ILE A 134 6.61 -25.95 17.55
CA ILE A 134 7.07 -25.13 16.44
C ILE A 134 7.77 -26.13 15.55
N ARG A 135 7.06 -26.63 14.53
CA ARG A 135 7.66 -27.42 13.47
C ARG A 135 8.73 -26.52 12.89
N ARG A 136 9.99 -26.90 13.09
CA ARG A 136 11.14 -26.16 12.59
C ARG A 136 10.87 -25.87 11.12
N LEU A 137 10.94 -24.59 10.77
CA LEU A 137 10.88 -24.19 9.36
C LEU A 137 11.98 -24.98 8.64
N PRO A 138 11.67 -25.65 7.51
CA PRO A 138 12.69 -26.29 6.70
C PRO A 138 13.80 -25.30 6.39
N ARG A 139 15.06 -25.72 6.54
CA ARG A 139 16.23 -24.83 6.38
C ARG A 139 16.44 -24.38 4.94
N GLU A 140 15.89 -25.13 3.97
CA GLU A 140 16.10 -24.93 2.55
C GLU A 140 14.77 -24.45 1.91
N PRO A 141 14.76 -23.33 1.17
CA PRO A 141 13.55 -22.79 0.55
C PRO A 141 12.91 -23.73 -0.48
N GLU A 142 13.67 -24.68 -1.01
CA GLU A 142 13.24 -25.69 -2.00
C GLU A 142 12.28 -26.74 -1.41
N GLU A 143 12.31 -26.96 -0.10
CA GLU A 143 11.39 -27.89 0.57
C GLU A 143 9.99 -27.32 0.74
N LEU A 144 9.85 -25.98 0.68
CA LEU A 144 8.56 -25.29 0.73
C LEU A 144 7.73 -25.50 -0.55
N PHE A 145 8.40 -25.79 -1.67
CA PHE A 145 7.79 -25.92 -3.00
C PHE A 145 7.71 -27.37 -3.50
N LYS A 146 8.03 -28.37 -2.66
CA LYS A 146 7.78 -29.77 -3.01
C LYS A 146 6.27 -29.96 -3.17
N PRO A 147 5.78 -30.50 -4.30
CA PRO A 147 4.36 -30.71 -4.54
C PRO A 147 3.89 -31.95 -3.78
N ASP A 148 3.83 -31.86 -2.45
CA ASP A 148 3.03 -32.79 -1.65
C ASP A 148 1.60 -32.24 -1.62
N MET A 149 0.99 -32.22 -2.82
CA MET A 149 -0.46 -32.11 -2.98
C MET A 149 -1.02 -33.45 -2.52
N GLY A 150 -1.01 -33.65 -1.20
CA GLY A 150 -1.83 -34.64 -0.54
C GLY A 150 -3.24 -34.46 -1.04
N ARG A 151 -3.64 -35.36 -1.95
CA ARG A 151 -5.00 -35.56 -2.43
C ARG A 151 -5.88 -35.73 -1.20
N SER A 152 -6.41 -34.61 -0.72
CA SER A 152 -7.48 -34.62 0.25
C SER A 152 -8.65 -35.22 -0.53
N LYS A 153 -9.04 -36.45 -0.19
CA LYS A 153 -10.38 -36.95 -0.52
C LYS A 153 -11.35 -36.03 0.23
N VAL A 154 -11.67 -34.90 -0.37
CA VAL A 154 -12.89 -34.18 -0.06
C VAL A 154 -13.92 -34.74 -1.03
N ASP A 155 -14.88 -35.44 -0.45
CA ASP A 155 -15.98 -36.06 -1.17
C ASP A 155 -16.71 -35.03 -2.04
N ASP A 156 -17.28 -35.52 -3.15
CA ASP A 156 -17.97 -34.82 -4.22
C ASP A 156 -19.16 -33.94 -3.75
N ALA A 157 -18.88 -32.82 -3.09
CA ALA A 157 -19.84 -31.74 -2.91
C ALA A 157 -19.58 -30.70 -4.00
N ALA A 158 -20.45 -30.67 -5.01
CA ALA A 158 -20.46 -29.67 -6.07
C ALA A 158 -20.46 -28.26 -5.45
N GLY A 159 -19.29 -27.62 -5.48
CA GLY A 159 -19.17 -26.20 -5.14
C GLY A 159 -19.96 -25.35 -6.14
N PRO A 160 -20.47 -24.18 -5.72
CA PRO A 160 -21.23 -23.30 -6.59
C PRO A 160 -20.37 -22.91 -7.79
N GLN A 161 -20.92 -23.09 -8.99
CA GLN A 161 -20.23 -22.71 -10.22
C GLN A 161 -20.30 -21.19 -10.35
N PHE A 162 -19.29 -20.61 -10.99
CA PHE A 162 -19.18 -19.15 -11.15
C PHE A 162 -20.35 -18.54 -11.94
N ASP A 163 -21.16 -19.37 -12.60
CA ASP A 163 -22.39 -18.99 -13.29
C ASP A 163 -23.57 -18.71 -12.35
N ASP A 164 -23.47 -19.01 -11.06
CA ASP A 164 -24.50 -18.70 -10.04
C ASP A 164 -24.41 -17.24 -9.52
N VAL A 165 -23.51 -16.42 -10.07
CA VAL A 165 -23.39 -15.00 -9.70
C VAL A 165 -24.45 -14.19 -10.47
N PRO A 166 -25.44 -13.58 -9.79
CA PRO A 166 -26.47 -12.81 -10.49
C PRO A 166 -25.87 -11.58 -11.19
N SER A 167 -26.34 -11.34 -12.42
CA SER A 167 -25.91 -10.22 -13.25
C SER A 167 -26.03 -8.87 -12.50
N PRO A 168 -25.06 -7.94 -12.66
CA PRO A 168 -25.06 -6.65 -11.98
C PRO A 168 -26.33 -5.81 -12.21
N ASP A 169 -27.07 -6.03 -13.31
CA ASP A 169 -28.36 -5.36 -13.57
C ASP A 169 -29.46 -5.74 -12.57
N ALA A 170 -29.38 -6.90 -11.93
CA ALA A 170 -30.34 -7.33 -10.92
C ALA A 170 -30.14 -6.62 -9.56
N LEU A 171 -28.95 -6.08 -9.30
CA LEU A 171 -28.64 -5.37 -8.05
C LEU A 171 -29.15 -3.91 -8.04
N PHE A 172 -29.37 -3.31 -9.21
CA PHE A 172 -29.73 -1.88 -9.31
C PHE A 172 -31.23 -1.58 -9.40
N GLN A 173 -32.10 -2.59 -9.52
CA GLN A 173 -33.54 -2.38 -9.66
C GLN A 173 -34.27 -2.02 -8.34
N GLY A 174 -33.56 -1.99 -7.20
CA GLY A 174 -34.14 -1.66 -5.89
C GLY A 174 -34.02 -0.19 -5.45
N LEU A 175 -33.22 0.62 -6.14
CA LEU A 175 -33.02 2.03 -5.76
C LEU A 175 -34.00 2.90 -6.57
N GLY A 176 -35.24 2.96 -6.10
CA GLY A 176 -36.24 3.89 -6.60
C GLY A 176 -35.72 5.33 -6.46
N VAL A 177 -35.34 5.93 -7.59
CA VAL A 177 -35.00 7.35 -7.68
C VAL A 177 -36.33 8.14 -7.70
N PRO A 178 -36.64 8.98 -6.71
CA PRO A 178 -37.83 9.82 -6.78
C PRO A 178 -37.63 10.88 -7.88
N SER A 179 -38.49 10.85 -8.89
CA SER A 179 -38.57 11.85 -9.95
C SER A 179 -39.09 13.17 -9.39
N GLY A 180 -38.18 14.13 -9.18
CA GLY A 180 -38.53 15.51 -8.85
C GLY A 180 -39.27 16.18 -10.00
N SER A 181 -40.56 16.43 -9.81
CA SER A 181 -41.39 17.22 -10.73
C SER A 181 -40.99 18.69 -10.68
N SER A 182 -40.54 19.23 -11.81
CA SER A 182 -40.41 20.68 -12.02
C SER A 182 -41.80 21.29 -12.16
N LYS A 183 -42.20 22.14 -11.20
CA LYS A 183 -43.34 23.05 -11.37
C LYS A 183 -42.87 24.34 -12.01
N SER A 184 -43.49 24.66 -13.15
CA SER A 184 -43.58 25.99 -13.75
C SER A 184 -44.54 26.88 -12.96
#